data_AF-A0A843DLS3-F1
#
_entry.id   AF-A0A843DLS3-F1
#
_cell.length_a   1.000
_cell.length_b   1.000
_cell.length_c   1.000
_cell.angle_alpha   90.00
_cell.angle_beta   90.00
_cell.angle_gamma   90.00
#
_symmetry.space_group_name_H-M   'P 1'
#
loop_
_entity.id
_entity.type
_entity.pdbx_description
1 polymer ?
#
loop_
_entity_poly.entity_id
_entity_poly.type
_entity_poly.pdbx_seq_one_letter_code
_entity_poly.pdbx_strand_id
1 'polypeptide(L)'
;MTDFAKRVTSIDISGIRKMFEAAGPNAINMGLGQPDFDTPENIKAAAVRAITEGKTGYTNNAGIDELRAAVADKLKRENGIEYTPKQVLIT
;
A
#
# COMPACT_ATOMS: atom_id res chain seq x y z
N MET A 1 10.10 18.57 -29.59
CA MET A 1 10.39 18.27 -28.17
C MET A 1 9.06 17.96 -27.52
N THR A 2 8.90 16.79 -26.90
CA THR A 2 7.69 16.47 -26.16
C THR A 2 7.79 17.08 -24.77
N ASP A 3 6.94 18.07 -24.50
CA ASP A 3 6.82 18.66 -23.16
C ASP A 3 6.03 17.73 -22.24
N PHE A 4 6.31 17.79 -20.94
CA PHE A 4 5.49 17.12 -19.93
C PHE A 4 4.08 17.74 -19.87
N ALA A 5 3.09 16.94 -19.48
CA ALA A 5 1.75 17.44 -19.25
C ALA A 5 1.74 18.49 -18.13
N LYS A 6 1.02 19.60 -18.33
CA LYS A 6 0.95 20.73 -17.37
C LYS A 6 0.64 20.33 -15.93
N ARG A 7 -0.18 19.29 -15.75
CA ARG A 7 -0.57 18.76 -14.43
C ARG A 7 0.60 18.16 -13.64
N VAL A 8 1.63 17.68 -14.33
CA VAL A 8 2.85 17.14 -13.69
C VAL A 8 3.77 18.29 -13.30
N THR A 9 3.92 19.28 -14.19
CA THR A 9 4.79 20.44 -13.94
C THR A 9 4.25 21.39 -12.88
N SER A 10 2.96 21.29 -12.51
CA SER A 10 2.35 22.08 -11.43
C SER A 10 2.52 21.48 -10.03
N ILE A 11 3.12 20.30 -9.90
CA ILE A 11 3.34 19.65 -8.60
C ILE A 11 4.67 20.14 -8.02
N ASP A 12 4.61 20.74 -6.84
CA ASP A 12 5.80 21.19 -6.12
C ASP A 12 6.60 20.01 -5.53
N ILE A 13 7.91 20.23 -5.39
CA ILE A 13 8.78 19.29 -4.67
C ILE A 13 8.36 19.24 -3.20
N SER A 14 8.10 18.02 -2.71
CA SER A 14 7.75 17.74 -1.31
C SER A 14 8.77 18.34 -0.33
N GLY A 15 8.27 19.04 0.68
CA GLY A 15 9.09 19.54 1.80
C GLY A 15 9.76 18.40 2.58
N ILE A 16 9.08 17.24 2.71
CA ILE A 16 9.65 16.04 3.34
C ILE A 16 10.90 15.60 2.58
N ARG A 17 10.86 15.62 1.25
CA ARG A 17 12.01 15.22 0.42
C ARG A 17 13.19 16.18 0.62
N LYS A 18 12.93 17.49 0.59
CA LYS A 18 13.96 18.52 0.83
C LYS A 18 14.64 18.35 2.20
N MET A 19 13.84 18.09 3.23
CA MET A 19 14.34 17.87 4.59
C MET A 19 15.19 16.60 4.68
N PHE A 20 14.73 15.50 4.07
CA PHE A 20 15.45 14.23 4.07
C PHE A 20 16.79 14.32 3.35
N GLU A 21 16.86 15.05 2.22
CA GLU A 21 18.10 15.28 1.46
C GLU A 21 19.06 16.25 2.15
N ALA A 22 18.56 17.16 2.99
CA ALA A 22 19.37 18.10 3.76
C ALA A 22 19.99 17.49 5.03
N ALA A 23 19.56 16.29 5.44
CA ALA A 23 20.05 15.64 6.64
C ALA A 23 21.53 15.27 6.51
N GLY A 24 22.35 15.74 7.45
CA GLY A 24 23.77 15.43 7.50
C GLY A 24 24.08 14.04 8.08
N PRO A 25 25.35 13.61 8.00
CA PRO A 25 25.79 12.38 8.65
C PRO A 25 25.51 12.42 10.17
N ASN A 26 25.11 11.29 10.74
CA ASN A 26 24.71 11.11 12.14
C ASN A 26 23.41 11.80 12.58
N ALA A 27 22.60 12.31 11.65
CA ALA A 27 21.26 12.80 11.98
C ALA A 27 20.35 11.65 12.47
N ILE A 28 19.56 11.92 13.51
CA ILE A 28 18.51 11.00 13.97
C ILE A 28 17.24 11.29 13.16
N ASN A 29 16.77 10.29 12.41
CA ASN A 29 15.57 10.42 11.60
C ASN A 29 14.31 10.22 12.46
N MET A 30 13.59 11.30 12.75
CA MET A 30 12.27 11.28 13.42
C MET A 30 11.10 11.50 12.45
N GLY A 31 11.37 11.54 11.14
CA GLY A 31 10.37 11.79 10.10
C GLY A 31 9.88 10.53 9.38
N LEU A 32 10.13 9.34 9.95
CA LEU A 32 9.75 8.08 9.32
C LEU A 32 8.22 7.89 9.39
N GLY A 33 7.59 7.72 8.23
CA GLY A 33 6.14 7.52 8.09
C GLY A 33 5.70 6.05 8.06
N GLN A 34 6.56 5.12 8.50
CA GLN A 34 6.31 3.68 8.51
C GLN A 34 6.70 3.07 9.87
N PRO A 35 6.13 1.92 10.25
CA PRO A 35 6.59 1.16 11.40
C PRO A 35 8.05 0.72 11.26
N ASP A 36 8.72 0.56 12.40
CA ASP A 36 10.07 0.00 12.55
C ASP A 36 10.09 -1.53 12.65
N PHE A 37 8.96 -2.15 13.01
CA PHE A 37 8.81 -3.59 13.05
C PHE A 37 8.70 -4.21 11.65
N ASP A 38 9.20 -5.44 11.54
CA ASP A 38 9.06 -6.26 10.35
C ASP A 38 7.62 -6.79 10.17
N THR A 39 7.30 -7.21 8.95
CA THR A 39 6.01 -7.84 8.65
C THR A 39 5.85 -9.15 9.45
N PRO A 40 4.70 -9.40 10.10
CA PRO A 40 4.44 -10.63 10.85
C PRO A 40 4.65 -11.92 10.04
N GLU A 41 5.18 -12.96 10.70
CA GLU A 41 5.61 -14.21 10.05
C GLU A 41 4.48 -14.95 9.34
N ASN A 42 3.26 -14.92 9.89
CA ASN A 42 2.10 -15.55 9.27
C ASN A 42 1.74 -14.92 7.90
N ILE A 43 2.02 -13.63 7.72
CA ILE A 43 1.79 -12.92 6.45
C ILE A 43 2.88 -13.31 5.45
N LYS A 44 4.16 -13.36 5.88
CA LYS A 44 5.28 -13.82 5.05
C LYS A 44 5.05 -15.26 4.57
N ALA A 45 4.67 -16.16 5.47
CA ALA A 45 4.37 -17.54 5.14
C ALA A 45 3.20 -17.68 4.14
N ALA A 46 2.18 -16.83 4.23
CA ALA A 46 1.09 -16.80 3.26
C ALA A 46 1.53 -16.32 1.87
N ALA A 47 2.41 -15.31 1.81
CA ALA A 47 3.00 -14.86 0.54
C ALA A 47 3.88 -15.94 -0.10
N VAL A 48 4.75 -16.60 0.68
CA VAL A 48 5.57 -17.73 0.21
C VAL A 48 4.70 -18.85 -0.33
N ARG A 49 3.65 -19.24 0.40
CA ARG A 49 2.70 -20.26 -0.06
C ARG A 49 2.02 -19.86 -1.37
N ALA A 50 1.57 -18.61 -1.52
CA ALA A 50 0.97 -18.14 -2.76
C ALA A 50 1.94 -18.25 -3.96
N ILE A 51 3.23 -17.98 -3.74
CA ILE A 51 4.29 -18.19 -4.74
C ILE A 51 4.42 -19.68 -5.08
N THR A 52 4.53 -20.55 -4.08
CA THR A 52 4.67 -22.01 -4.27
C THR A 52 3.45 -22.62 -4.98
N GLU A 53 2.25 -22.09 -4.73
CA GLU A 53 1.00 -22.51 -5.37
C GLU A 53 0.82 -21.92 -6.79
N GLY A 54 1.75 -21.08 -7.27
CA GLY A 54 1.70 -20.51 -8.60
C GLY A 54 0.67 -19.40 -8.79
N LYS A 55 0.31 -18.67 -7.72
CA LYS A 55 -0.62 -17.52 -7.78
C LYS A 55 0.05 -16.27 -8.38
N THR A 56 0.46 -16.35 -9.65
CA THR A 56 1.26 -15.33 -10.36
C THR A 56 0.57 -14.69 -11.56
N GLY A 57 -0.66 -15.11 -11.88
CA GLY A 57 -1.46 -14.54 -12.96
C GLY A 57 -2.15 -13.22 -12.58
N TYR A 58 -2.72 -12.55 -13.59
CA TYR A 58 -3.56 -11.37 -13.34
C TYR A 58 -4.77 -11.72 -12.49
N THR A 59 -5.11 -10.82 -11.59
CA THR A 59 -6.35 -10.87 -10.80
C THR A 59 -7.41 -10.01 -11.47
N ASN A 60 -8.64 -10.04 -10.95
CA ASN A 60 -9.64 -9.04 -11.31
C ASN A 60 -9.10 -7.62 -11.02
N ASN A 61 -9.46 -6.64 -11.85
CA ASN A 61 -9.13 -5.22 -11.66
C ASN A 61 -9.55 -4.70 -10.28
N ALA A 62 -10.58 -5.28 -9.67
CA ALA A 62 -11.04 -4.91 -8.33
C ALA A 62 -10.23 -5.56 -7.19
N GLY A 63 -9.36 -6.53 -7.48
CA GLY A 63 -8.70 -7.42 -6.53
C GLY A 63 -9.31 -8.83 -6.48
N ILE A 64 -8.64 -9.78 -5.84
CA ILE A 64 -9.13 -11.16 -5.66
C ILE A 64 -10.37 -11.20 -4.77
N ASP A 65 -11.31 -12.10 -5.07
CA ASP A 65 -12.61 -12.13 -4.40
C ASP A 65 -12.48 -12.47 -2.91
N GLU A 66 -11.54 -13.33 -2.53
CA GLU A 66 -11.29 -13.71 -1.14
C GLU A 66 -10.83 -12.53 -0.28
N LEU A 67 -9.96 -11.66 -0.83
CA LEU A 67 -9.50 -10.47 -0.12
C LEU A 67 -10.63 -9.43 0.01
N ARG A 68 -11.43 -9.26 -1.04
CA ARG A 68 -12.57 -8.32 -1.01
C ARG A 68 -13.62 -8.74 0.00
N ALA A 69 -13.90 -10.05 0.11
CA ALA A 69 -14.76 -10.59 1.17
C ALA A 69 -14.16 -10.36 2.56
N ALA A 70 -12.88 -10.67 2.76
CA ALA A 70 -12.20 -10.47 4.04
C ALA A 70 -12.19 -9.00 4.49
N VAL A 71 -12.03 -8.05 3.56
CA VAL A 71 -12.10 -6.61 3.86
C VAL A 71 -13.51 -6.17 4.22
N ALA A 72 -14.53 -6.62 3.49
CA ALA A 72 -15.93 -6.34 3.83
C ALA A 72 -16.27 -6.84 5.25
N ASP A 73 -15.87 -8.06 5.58
CA ASP A 73 -16.06 -8.64 6.90
C ASP A 73 -15.27 -7.89 7.99
N LYS A 74 -14.04 -7.46 7.69
CA LYS A 74 -13.22 -6.62 8.59
C LYS A 74 -13.92 -5.30 8.90
N LEU A 75 -14.42 -4.60 7.88
CA LEU A 75 -15.12 -3.33 8.05
C LEU A 75 -16.38 -3.49 8.91
N LYS A 76 -17.13 -4.58 8.73
CA LYS A 76 -18.27 -4.89 9.59
C LYS A 76 -17.84 -5.17 11.04
N ARG A 77 -16.82 -6.01 11.23
CA ARG A 77 -16.34 -6.44 12.56
C ARG A 77 -15.70 -5.30 13.36
N GLU A 78 -14.86 -4.50 12.73
CA GLU A 78 -13.97 -3.54 13.41
C GLU A 78 -14.47 -2.10 13.32
N ASN A 79 -15.24 -1.77 12.29
CA ASN A 79 -15.74 -0.42 12.05
C ASN A 79 -17.27 -0.33 12.19
N GLY A 80 -17.98 -1.46 12.27
CA GLY A 80 -19.45 -1.49 12.36
C GLY A 80 -20.15 -1.08 11.06
N ILE A 81 -19.45 -1.10 9.93
CA ILE A 81 -19.99 -0.65 8.64
C ILE A 81 -20.15 -1.85 7.72
N GLU A 82 -21.35 -2.01 7.17
CA GLU A 82 -21.67 -3.11 6.28
C GLU A 82 -21.45 -2.73 4.81
N TYR A 83 -20.54 -3.46 4.17
CA TYR A 83 -20.30 -3.40 2.73
C TYR A 83 -20.40 -4.79 2.13
N THR A 84 -20.83 -4.86 0.88
CA THR A 84 -20.68 -6.07 0.09
C THR A 84 -19.28 -6.13 -0.52
N PRO A 85 -18.73 -7.32 -0.85
CA PRO A 85 -17.44 -7.43 -1.53
C PRO A 85 -17.37 -6.63 -2.83
N LYS A 86 -18.51 -6.43 -3.50
CA LYS A 86 -18.63 -5.62 -4.74
C LYS A 86 -18.33 -4.14 -4.54
N GLN A 87 -18.47 -3.64 -3.31
CA GLN A 87 -18.17 -2.26 -2.92
C GLN A 87 -16.72 -2.07 -2.45
N VAL A 88 -15.92 -3.13 -2.47
CA VAL A 88 -14.49 -3.10 -2.12
C VAL A 88 -13.63 -3.12 -3.38
N LEU A 89 -12.67 -2.19 -3.44
CA LEU A 89 -11.59 -2.10 -4.43
C LEU A 89 -10.25 -2.17 -3.69
N ILE A 90 -9.35 -3.04 -4.13
CA ILE A 90 -7.99 -3.15 -3.59
C ILE A 90 -7.04 -2.27 -4.41
N THR A 91 -6.23 -1.43 -3.75
CA THR A 91 -5.32 -0.45 -4.38
C THR A 91 -3.96 -0.41 -3.70
#